data_AF-A0A524G409-F1
#
_entry.id   AF-A0A524G409-F1
#
_cell.length_a   1.000
_cell.length_b   1.000
_cell.length_c   1.000
_cell.angle_alpha   90.00
_cell.angle_beta   90.00
_cell.angle_gamma   90.00
#
_symmetry.space_group_name_H-M   'P 1'
#
loop_
_entity.id
_entity.type
_entity.pdbx_description
1 polymer ?
#
loop_
_entity_poly.entity_id
_entity_poly.type
_entity_poly.pdbx_seq_one_letter_code
_entity_poly.pdbx_strand_id
1 'polypeptide(L)'
;MASKPITGQLSAKELIELRRLMAVRQALDEWKKKGFDVDIAVCPICKSPRLVDMTSSHDLGVFPGSFQPALYCIDCGWYGRIAPIMSNRPEQDAVLEDLQGAFAPLMDPNEDPHADVLERESD
;
A
#
# COMPACT_ATOMS: atom_id res chain seq x y z
N MET A 1 -11.36 -32.02 -3.60
CA MET A 1 -10.43 -30.87 -3.57
C MET A 1 -10.57 -30.23 -2.20
N ALA A 2 -9.58 -30.36 -1.32
CA ALA A 2 -9.69 -29.93 0.07
C ALA A 2 -9.45 -28.42 0.18
N SER A 3 -10.43 -27.70 0.73
CA SER A 3 -10.32 -26.29 1.11
C SER A 3 -9.20 -26.11 2.12
N LYS A 4 -8.30 -25.15 1.85
CA LYS A 4 -7.18 -24.83 2.74
C LYS A 4 -7.75 -24.11 3.96
N PRO A 5 -7.51 -24.59 5.20
CA PRO A 5 -8.07 -23.94 6.38
C PRO A 5 -7.46 -22.54 6.54
N ILE A 6 -8.33 -21.55 6.73
CA ILE A 6 -7.96 -20.17 7.09
C ILE A 6 -7.49 -20.20 8.55
N THR A 7 -6.26 -20.63 8.80
CA THR A 7 -5.61 -20.42 10.08
C THR A 7 -4.95 -19.04 10.05
N GLY A 8 -5.20 -18.23 11.07
CA GLY A 8 -4.63 -16.88 11.26
C GLY A 8 -3.12 -16.85 11.50
N GLN A 9 -2.35 -17.65 10.77
CA GLN A 9 -0.91 -17.71 10.80
C GLN A 9 -0.37 -17.20 9.46
N LEU A 10 0.24 -16.01 9.48
CA LEU A 10 0.95 -15.47 8.34
C LEU A 10 2.07 -16.43 7.92
N SER A 11 2.27 -16.58 6.62
CA SER A 11 3.45 -17.26 6.10
C SER A 11 4.73 -16.52 6.52
N ALA A 12 5.86 -17.21 6.51
CA ALA A 12 7.15 -16.59 6.87
C ALA A 12 7.45 -15.33 6.02
N LYS A 13 7.02 -15.32 4.76
CA LYS A 13 7.15 -14.17 3.86
C LYS A 13 6.26 -13.01 4.28
N GLU A 14 4.98 -13.26 4.50
CA GLU A 14 4.02 -12.24 4.95
C GLU A 14 4.40 -11.65 6.31
N LEU A 15 4.98 -12.46 7.20
CA LEU A 15 5.45 -12.02 8.51
C LEU A 15 6.67 -11.09 8.40
N ILE A 16 7.57 -11.32 7.44
CA ILE A 16 8.69 -10.42 7.14
C ILE A 16 8.17 -9.11 6.53
N GLU A 17 7.22 -9.20 5.59
CA GLU A 17 6.59 -8.03 4.96
C GLU A 17 5.87 -7.17 6.00
N LEU A 18 5.11 -7.78 6.91
CA LEU A 18 4.43 -7.08 8.00
C LEU A 18 5.43 -6.36 8.91
N ARG A 19 6.54 -7.02 9.28
CA ARG A 19 7.59 -6.38 10.09
C ARG A 19 8.17 -5.13 9.41
N ARG A 20 8.39 -5.18 8.10
CA ARG A 20 8.89 -4.02 7.33
C ARG A 20 7.87 -2.88 7.36
N LEU A 21 6.59 -3.18 7.12
CA LEU A 21 5.52 -2.18 7.17
C LEU A 21 5.33 -1.59 8.57
N MET A 22 5.45 -2.41 9.62
CA MET A 22 5.38 -1.93 11.01
C MET A 22 6.53 -0.97 11.32
N ALA A 23 7.74 -1.23 10.83
CA ALA A 23 8.87 -0.31 11.01
C ALA A 23 8.62 1.05 10.32
N VAL A 24 8.05 1.03 9.11
CA VAL A 24 7.66 2.27 8.40
C VAL A 24 6.60 3.02 9.17
N ARG A 25 5.55 2.33 9.66
CA ARG A 25 4.51 2.94 10.49
C ARG A 25 5.07 3.58 11.75
N GLN A 26 5.94 2.89 12.49
CA GLN A 26 6.55 3.42 13.71
C GLN A 26 7.34 4.70 13.42
N ALA A 27 8.12 4.73 12.34
CA ALA A 27 8.82 5.94 11.92
C ALA A 27 7.84 7.08 11.61
N LEU A 28 6.78 6.80 10.85
CA LEU A 28 5.73 7.77 10.51
C LEU A 28 5.02 8.34 11.76
N ASP A 29 4.73 7.50 12.76
CA ASP A 29 4.14 7.91 14.04
C ASP A 29 5.10 8.81 14.84
N GLU A 30 6.40 8.54 14.82
CA GLU A 30 7.42 9.40 15.44
C GLU A 30 7.52 10.77 14.75
N TRP A 31 7.48 10.81 13.42
CA TRP A 31 7.46 12.06 12.65
C TRP A 31 6.19 12.86 12.93
N LYS A 32 5.04 12.18 13.04
CA LYS A 32 3.76 12.82 13.38
C LYS A 32 3.79 13.46 14.76
N LYS A 33 4.35 12.78 15.76
CA LYS A 33 4.55 13.33 17.12
C LYS A 33 5.44 14.57 17.13
N LYS A 34 6.39 14.65 16.19
CA LYS A 34 7.25 15.82 16.00
C LYS A 34 6.58 16.94 15.17
N GLY A 35 5.37 16.72 14.68
CA GLY A 35 4.61 17.68 13.87
C GLY A 35 4.98 17.69 12.39
N PHE A 36 5.63 16.64 11.88
CA PHE A 36 5.98 16.52 10.47
C PHE A 36 5.05 15.58 9.72
N ASP A 37 4.56 16.05 8.58
CA ASP A 37 3.85 15.26 7.59
C ASP A 37 4.85 14.69 6.58
N VAL A 38 4.92 13.37 6.47
CA VAL A 38 5.92 12.62 5.72
C VAL A 38 5.26 11.53 4.91
N ASP A 39 5.69 11.42 3.66
CA ASP A 39 5.27 10.39 2.72
C ASP A 39 6.45 9.46 2.44
N ILE A 40 6.27 8.16 2.63
CA ILE A 40 7.30 7.13 2.40
C ILE A 40 6.81 6.19 1.31
N ALA A 41 7.50 6.19 0.18
CA ALA A 41 7.26 5.21 -0.88
C ALA A 41 7.76 3.82 -0.45
N VAL A 42 6.96 2.79 -0.73
CA VAL A 42 7.25 1.40 -0.34
C VAL A 42 7.22 0.50 -1.57
N CYS A 43 8.15 -0.45 -1.64
CA CYS A 43 8.18 -1.43 -2.72
C CYS A 43 6.89 -2.27 -2.74
N PRO A 44 6.16 -2.37 -3.87
CA PRO A 44 4.92 -3.13 -3.93
C PRO A 44 5.15 -4.64 -3.79
N ILE A 45 6.33 -5.14 -4.19
CA ILE A 45 6.67 -6.57 -4.18
C ILE A 45 7.10 -7.07 -2.80
N CYS A 46 8.08 -6.43 -2.16
CA CYS A 46 8.69 -6.95 -0.92
C CYS A 46 8.44 -6.06 0.31
N LYS A 47 7.64 -5.00 0.17
CA LYS A 47 7.29 -4.04 1.23
C LYS A 47 8.47 -3.34 1.89
N SER A 48 9.62 -3.28 1.21
CA SER A 48 10.77 -2.52 1.68
C SER A 48 10.61 -1.02 1.37
N PRO A 49 10.92 -0.11 2.31
CA PRO A 49 10.99 1.33 2.04
C PRO A 49 12.28 1.75 1.33
N ARG A 50 13.21 0.82 1.05
CA ARG A 50 14.52 1.11 0.44
C ARG A 50 14.40 1.23 -1.08
N LEU A 51 13.73 2.28 -1.50
CA LEU A 51 13.60 2.66 -2.91
C LEU A 51 14.61 3.76 -3.26
N VAL A 52 15.19 3.64 -4.45
CA VAL A 52 16.07 4.65 -5.05
C VAL A 52 15.33 5.27 -6.22
N ASP A 53 15.33 6.60 -6.26
CA ASP A 53 14.88 7.33 -7.42
C ASP A 53 15.97 7.24 -8.51
N MET A 54 15.61 6.57 -9.60
CA MET A 54 16.43 6.35 -10.78
C MET A 54 16.10 7.35 -11.90
N THR A 55 15.23 8.32 -11.65
CA THR A 55 14.85 9.34 -12.64
C THR A 55 16.10 10.12 -13.03
N SER A 56 16.59 9.90 -14.24
CA SER A 56 17.79 10.56 -14.72
C SER A 56 17.46 11.97 -15.19
N SER A 57 18.40 12.91 -15.02
CA SER A 57 18.27 14.25 -15.59
C SER A 57 18.26 14.26 -17.12
N HIS A 58 18.68 13.18 -17.78
CA HIS A 58 18.56 13.00 -19.23
C HIS A 58 17.14 12.59 -19.68
N ASP A 59 16.34 11.99 -18.79
CA ASP A 59 14.89 11.83 -18.98
C ASP A 59 14.13 13.16 -18.85
N LEU A 60 14.80 14.22 -18.34
CA LEU A 60 14.27 15.59 -18.30
C LEU A 60 14.45 16.32 -19.66
N GLY A 61 14.81 15.59 -20.71
CA GLY A 61 14.99 16.08 -22.07
C GLY A 61 13.67 16.50 -22.75
N VAL A 62 13.46 17.82 -22.84
CA VAL A 62 12.81 18.55 -23.95
C VAL A 62 11.29 18.37 -24.16
N PHE A 63 10.59 17.39 -23.56
CA PHE A 63 9.14 17.24 -23.72
C PHE A 63 8.33 17.48 -22.42
N PRO A 64 7.36 18.42 -22.42
CA PRO A 64 6.47 18.61 -21.28
C PRO A 64 5.47 17.44 -21.21
N GLY A 65 5.79 16.39 -20.46
CA GLY A 65 4.82 15.32 -20.21
C GLY A 65 5.34 13.95 -19.74
N SER A 66 6.64 13.64 -19.81
CA SER A 66 7.16 12.30 -19.46
C SER A 66 7.86 12.19 -18.10
N PHE A 67 7.48 13.01 -17.12
CA PHE A 67 8.11 13.11 -15.80
C PHE A 67 7.61 12.08 -14.78
N GLN A 68 7.41 10.83 -15.18
CA GLN A 68 7.03 9.81 -14.19
C GLN A 68 8.26 9.31 -13.44
N PRO A 69 8.30 9.42 -12.10
CA PRO A 69 9.44 9.00 -11.31
C PRO A 69 9.71 7.51 -11.53
N ALA A 70 10.97 7.16 -11.76
CA ALA A 70 11.39 5.77 -11.91
C ALA A 70 12.00 5.29 -10.59
N LEU A 71 11.44 4.25 -9.98
CA LEU A 71 11.85 3.74 -8.68
C LEU A 71 12.49 2.37 -8.82
N TYR A 72 13.58 2.15 -8.09
CA TYR A 72 14.27 0.87 -7.99
C TYR A 72 14.38 0.41 -6.54
N CYS A 73 13.98 -0.83 -6.25
CA CYS A 73 14.10 -1.42 -4.93
C CYS A 73 15.43 -2.14 -4.75
N ILE A 74 16.22 -1.70 -3.77
CA ILE A 74 17.54 -2.29 -3.49
C ILE A 74 17.43 -3.75 -3.02
N ASP A 75 16.37 -4.10 -2.29
CA ASP A 75 16.28 -5.40 -1.62
C ASP A 75 15.79 -6.53 -2.55
N CYS A 76 14.94 -6.23 -3.55
CA CYS A 76 14.36 -7.25 -4.42
C CYS A 76 14.54 -7.01 -5.92
N GLY A 77 15.12 -5.86 -6.31
CA GLY A 77 15.36 -5.51 -7.71
C GLY A 77 14.13 -5.04 -8.49
N TRP A 78 12.99 -4.82 -7.83
CA TRP A 78 11.81 -4.26 -8.49
C TRP A 78 12.12 -2.89 -9.09
N TYR A 79 11.74 -2.69 -10.35
CA TYR A 79 11.80 -1.43 -11.06
C TYR A 79 10.40 -1.07 -11.55
N GLY A 80 9.95 0.16 -11.28
CA GLY A 80 8.63 0.61 -11.71
C GLY A 80 8.43 2.11 -11.55
N ARG A 81 7.33 2.61 -12.11
CA ARG A 81 7.00 4.04 -12.11
C ARG A 81 5.89 4.43 -11.14
N ILE A 82 5.26 3.42 -10.52
CA ILE A 82 4.17 3.58 -9.57
C ILE A 82 4.52 2.74 -8.35
N ALA A 83 4.62 3.39 -7.19
CA ALA A 83 4.83 2.74 -5.91
C ALA A 83 3.73 3.17 -4.93
N PRO A 84 3.24 2.27 -4.07
CA PRO A 84 2.38 2.64 -2.97
C PRO A 84 3.13 3.55 -1.99
N ILE A 85 2.42 4.54 -1.46
CA ILE A 85 2.94 5.49 -0.47
C ILE A 85 2.25 5.21 0.86
N MET A 86 3.03 5.15 1.93
CA MET A 86 2.52 5.23 3.30
C MET A 86 2.74 6.65 3.81
N SER A 87 1.68 7.28 4.29
CA SER A 87 1.69 8.66 4.78
C SER A 87 1.14 8.75 6.20
N ASN A 88 1.59 9.74 6.95
CA ASN A 88 1.01 10.12 8.25
C ASN A 88 0.14 11.38 8.19
N ARG A 89 -0.01 11.98 6.99
CA ARG A 89 -0.88 13.13 6.75
C ARG A 89 -2.30 12.81 7.22
N PRO A 90 -3.05 13.81 7.73
CA PRO A 90 -4.46 13.61 7.97
C PRO A 90 -5.15 13.24 6.64
N GLU A 91 -5.97 12.20 6.68
CA GLU A 91 -6.87 11.84 5.58
C GLU A 91 -7.98 12.92 5.52
N GLN A 92 -7.66 14.09 4.99
CA GLN A 92 -8.65 15.06 4.52
C GLN A 92 -8.76 14.85 3.01
N ASP A 93 -9.51 13.83 2.63
CA ASP A 93 -9.74 13.50 1.24
C ASP A 93 -11.24 13.46 1.01
N ALA A 94 -11.77 14.53 0.42
CA ALA A 94 -13.17 14.61 0.02
C ALA A 94 -13.57 13.41 -0.85
N VAL A 95 -12.60 12.81 -1.56
CA VAL A 95 -12.82 11.59 -2.34
C VAL A 95 -12.96 10.36 -1.44
N LEU A 96 -12.18 10.23 -0.35
CA LEU A 96 -12.37 9.14 0.60
C LEU A 96 -13.70 9.29 1.35
N GLU A 97 -14.10 10.50 1.72
CA GLU A 97 -15.43 10.76 2.32
C GLU A 97 -16.57 10.39 1.36
N ASP A 98 -16.48 10.76 0.09
CA ASP A 98 -17.45 10.37 -0.94
C ASP A 98 -17.46 8.85 -1.20
N LEU A 99 -16.29 8.20 -1.15
CA LEU A 99 -16.15 6.76 -1.38
C LEU A 99 -16.56 5.90 -0.16
N GLN A 100 -16.59 6.45 1.06
CA GLN A 100 -17.08 5.74 2.24
C GLN A 100 -18.52 5.25 2.05
N GLY A 101 -19.37 6.04 1.37
CA GLY A 101 -20.73 5.62 1.02
C GLY A 101 -20.77 4.50 -0.01
N ALA A 102 -19.81 4.46 -0.94
CA ALA A 102 -19.75 3.45 -2.01
C ALA A 102 -19.21 2.09 -1.51
N PHE A 103 -18.38 2.09 -0.46
CA PHE A 103 -17.77 0.89 0.11
C PHE A 103 -18.24 0.59 1.54
N ALA A 104 -19.36 1.17 1.98
CA ALA A 104 -19.89 0.99 3.34
C ALA A 104 -19.96 -0.49 3.79
N PRO A 105 -20.37 -1.47 2.95
CA PRO A 105 -20.42 -2.88 3.36
C PRO A 105 -19.04 -3.51 3.62
N LEU A 106 -17.97 -2.94 3.05
CA LEU A 106 -16.59 -3.40 3.26
C LEU A 106 -15.95 -2.79 4.52
N MET A 107 -16.58 -1.76 5.10
CA MET A 107 -16.06 -0.97 6.21
C MET A 107 -16.76 -1.29 7.54
N ASP A 108 -17.89 -2.04 7.52
CA ASP A 108 -18.50 -2.57 8.74
C ASP A 108 -17.72 -3.82 9.20
N PRO A 109 -17.07 -3.80 10.37
CA PRO A 109 -16.36 -4.97 10.89
C PRO A 109 -17.28 -6.16 11.22
N ASN A 110 -18.61 -5.99 11.19
CA ASN A 110 -19.60 -7.04 11.46
C ASN A 110 -20.29 -7.58 10.20
N GLU A 111 -20.13 -6.96 9.04
CA GLU A 111 -20.65 -7.49 7.77
C GLU A 111 -19.52 -8.15 7.00
N ASP A 112 -19.73 -9.41 6.61
CA ASP A 112 -18.85 -10.07 5.64
C ASP A 112 -19.26 -9.61 4.24
N PRO A 113 -18.42 -8.84 3.53
CA PRO A 113 -18.72 -8.30 2.21
C PRO A 113 -18.92 -9.37 1.12
N HIS A 114 -18.67 -10.65 1.43
CA HIS A 114 -18.86 -11.78 0.54
C HIS A 114 -20.07 -12.66 0.89
N ALA A 115 -20.87 -12.30 1.89
CA ALA A 115 -22.04 -13.08 2.31
C ALA A 115 -23.03 -13.34 1.16
N ASP A 116 -23.36 -12.31 0.37
CA ASP A 116 -24.34 -12.40 -0.74
C ASP A 116 -23.88 -13.25 -1.93
N VAL A 117 -22.56 -13.44 -2.10
CA VAL A 117 -22.02 -14.23 -3.22
C VAL A 117 -22.19 -15.72 -2.96
N LEU A 118 -22.11 -16.14 -1.70
CA LEU A 118 -22.27 -17.53 -1.28
C LEU A 118 -23.73 -18.03 -1.37
N GLU A 119 -24.70 -17.14 -1.22
CA GLU A 119 -26.12 -17.49 -1.34
C GLU A 119 -26.55 -17.76 -2.79
N ARG A 120 -25.86 -17.16 -3.78
CA ARG A 120 -26.19 -17.34 -5.21
C ARG A 120 -25.56 -18.55 -5.87
N GLU A 121 -24.52 -19.12 -5.27
CA GLU A 121 -23.88 -20.37 -5.75
C GLU A 121 -24.52 -21.63 -5.16
N SER A 122 -25.55 -21.48 -4.32
CA SER A 122 -26.22 -22.57 -3.60
C SER A 122 -27.58 -23.00 -4.21
N ASP A 123 -28.03 -22.33 -5.28
CA ASP A 123 -29.25 -22.63 -6.06
C ASP A 123 -28.93 -23.28 -7.42
#